data_AF-A0A7S2LWT7-F1
#
_entry.id   AF-A0A7S2LWT7-F1
#
_cell.length_a   1.000
_cell.length_b   1.000
_cell.length_c   1.000
_cell.angle_alpha   90.00
_cell.angle_beta   90.00
_cell.angle_gamma   90.00
#
_symmetry.space_group_name_H-M   'P 1'
#
loop_
_entity.id
_entity.type
_entity.pdbx_description
1 polymer ?
#
loop_
_entity_poly.entity_id
_entity_poly.type
_entity_poly.pdbx_seq_one_letter_code
_entity_poly.pdbx_strand_id
1 'polypeptide(L)'
;NYRQMTPVQLFAHNAMNRNTQKEDIFDEFVGTGVQGRIADVLKGKDMPVNVFSISGTQAVNVGEPGGAAPFIVSSSGLSDFNKSPSISDMNTVIRSLNNATRKDSGFFAETFANKLSEAITSHEQLKAELDAVDVSTVFPDSGIAAQLKMVAQLMKTRESRGVVRDMFYVEQGGYDTHSNMQINLVNKFTELNAALEAFVA
;
A
#
# COMPACT_ATOMS: atom_id res chain seq x y z
N ASN A 1 -18.46 -32.19 8.83
CA ASN A 1 -18.41 -31.73 7.42
C ASN A 1 -18.14 -30.22 7.34
N TYR A 2 -17.14 -29.71 8.07
CA TYR A 2 -16.88 -28.26 8.19
C TYR A 2 -16.16 -27.68 6.95
N ARG A 3 -15.40 -28.52 6.22
CA ARG A 3 -14.73 -28.13 4.97
C ARG A 3 -15.69 -27.80 3.81
N GLN A 4 -16.95 -28.25 3.88
CA GLN A 4 -17.99 -27.92 2.88
C GLN A 4 -18.92 -26.78 3.34
N MET A 5 -19.00 -26.48 4.64
CA MET A 5 -20.01 -25.55 5.19
C MET A 5 -19.43 -24.21 5.65
N THR A 6 -18.11 -24.12 5.88
CA THR A 6 -17.44 -22.87 6.25
C THR A 6 -16.16 -22.69 5.44
N PRO A 7 -16.15 -21.84 4.39
CA PRO A 7 -14.93 -21.51 3.63
C PRO A 7 -13.92 -20.71 4.48
N VAL A 8 -14.35 -20.20 5.63
CA VAL A 8 -13.52 -19.46 6.59
C VAL A 8 -12.74 -20.45 7.47
N GLN A 9 -11.40 -20.39 7.39
CA GLN A 9 -10.52 -21.11 8.30
C GLN A 9 -10.36 -20.33 9.60
N LEU A 10 -11.20 -20.64 10.59
CA LEU A 10 -11.11 -20.06 11.94
C LEU A 10 -9.82 -20.50 12.64
N PHE A 11 -9.33 -19.66 13.56
CA PHE A 11 -8.11 -19.87 14.37
C PHE A 11 -6.78 -19.89 13.60
N ALA A 12 -6.79 -19.47 12.33
CA ALA A 12 -5.57 -19.22 11.56
C ALA A 12 -5.48 -17.72 11.28
N HIS A 13 -4.53 -17.02 11.93
CA HIS A 13 -4.40 -15.57 11.84
C HIS A 13 -4.31 -15.06 10.40
N ASN A 14 -3.48 -15.71 9.58
CA ASN A 14 -3.33 -15.36 8.17
C ASN A 14 -4.64 -15.52 7.38
N ALA A 15 -5.39 -16.59 7.63
CA ALA A 15 -6.65 -16.84 6.93
C ALA A 15 -7.74 -15.87 7.39
N MET A 16 -7.85 -15.62 8.69
CA MET A 16 -8.80 -14.66 9.24
C MET A 16 -8.51 -13.23 8.74
N ASN A 17 -7.25 -12.79 8.79
CA ASN A 17 -6.84 -11.50 8.23
C ASN A 17 -7.17 -11.42 6.75
N ARG A 18 -6.83 -12.45 5.95
CA ARG A 18 -7.13 -12.47 4.52
C ARG A 18 -8.64 -12.41 4.25
N ASN A 19 -9.46 -13.12 5.03
CA ASN A 19 -10.91 -13.12 4.85
C ASN A 19 -11.52 -11.75 5.17
N THR A 20 -11.06 -11.08 6.23
CA THR A 20 -11.46 -9.70 6.56
C THR A 20 -10.98 -8.68 5.53
N GLN A 21 -9.79 -8.86 4.97
CA GLN A 21 -9.30 -7.99 3.90
C GLN A 21 -10.09 -8.18 2.59
N LYS A 22 -10.56 -9.40 2.35
CA LYS A 22 -11.36 -9.74 1.18
C LYS A 22 -12.82 -9.31 1.31
N GLU A 23 -13.45 -9.47 2.47
CA GLU A 23 -14.92 -9.34 2.65
C GLU A 23 -15.70 -10.05 1.54
N ASP A 24 -15.31 -11.29 1.25
CA ASP A 24 -15.87 -12.12 0.18
C ASP A 24 -15.88 -13.58 0.62
N ILE A 25 -16.88 -13.92 1.45
CA ILE A 25 -16.98 -15.24 2.09
C ILE A 25 -17.29 -16.36 1.09
N PHE A 26 -17.83 -16.03 -0.08
CA PHE A 26 -18.19 -17.01 -1.12
C PHE A 26 -17.17 -17.04 -2.27
N ASP A 27 -16.09 -16.25 -2.18
CA ASP A 27 -15.04 -16.11 -3.20
C ASP A 27 -15.64 -15.76 -4.58
N GLU A 28 -16.66 -14.88 -4.61
CA GLU A 28 -17.29 -14.38 -5.84
C GLU A 28 -16.33 -13.49 -6.65
N PHE A 29 -15.38 -12.85 -5.97
CA PHE A 29 -14.36 -11.96 -6.52
C PHE A 29 -12.96 -12.46 -6.16
N VAL A 30 -12.63 -13.65 -6.69
CA VAL A 30 -11.44 -14.43 -6.35
C VAL A 30 -10.17 -13.59 -6.37
N GLY A 31 -9.51 -13.53 -5.21
CA GLY A 31 -8.16 -12.94 -5.09
C GLY A 31 -8.13 -11.43 -4.91
N THR A 32 -9.29 -10.76 -4.91
CA THR A 32 -9.38 -9.30 -4.71
C THR A 32 -9.72 -8.95 -3.26
N GLY A 33 -9.26 -7.78 -2.82
CA GLY A 33 -9.61 -7.17 -1.54
C GLY A 33 -10.66 -6.08 -1.68
N VAL A 34 -11.32 -5.76 -0.57
CA VAL A 34 -12.42 -4.78 -0.57
C VAL A 34 -11.97 -3.38 -1.00
N GLN A 35 -10.77 -2.92 -0.61
CA GLN A 35 -10.27 -1.61 -1.05
C GLN A 35 -9.91 -1.62 -2.54
N GLY A 36 -9.30 -2.69 -3.03
CA GLY A 36 -9.02 -2.85 -4.46
C GLY A 36 -10.29 -2.79 -5.31
N ARG A 37 -11.32 -3.55 -4.93
CA ARG A 37 -12.63 -3.51 -5.62
C ARG A 37 -13.28 -2.14 -5.60
N ILE A 38 -13.21 -1.42 -4.46
CA ILE A 38 -13.71 -0.04 -4.38
C ILE A 38 -12.95 0.86 -5.36
N ALA A 39 -11.62 0.76 -5.40
CA ALA A 39 -10.81 1.56 -6.31
C ALA A 39 -11.12 1.24 -7.78
N ASP A 40 -11.35 -0.02 -8.14
CA ASP A 40 -11.71 -0.41 -9.50
C ASP A 40 -13.06 0.17 -9.93
N VAL A 41 -14.05 0.17 -9.03
CA VAL A 41 -15.35 0.80 -9.28
C VAL A 41 -15.20 2.31 -9.48
N LEU A 42 -14.36 2.98 -8.70
CA LEU A 42 -14.09 4.42 -8.86
C LEU A 42 -13.36 4.72 -10.16
N LYS A 43 -12.32 3.94 -10.48
CA LYS A 43 -11.56 4.05 -11.73
C LYS A 43 -12.46 3.85 -12.94
N GLY A 44 -13.37 2.88 -12.90
CA GLY A 44 -14.36 2.64 -13.96
C GLY A 44 -15.40 3.75 -14.14
N LYS A 45 -15.47 4.70 -13.20
CA LYS A 45 -16.28 5.93 -13.29
C LYS A 45 -15.45 7.17 -13.61
N ASP A 46 -14.25 6.97 -14.14
CA ASP A 46 -13.28 8.03 -14.45
C ASP A 46 -12.96 8.92 -13.23
N MET A 47 -13.01 8.36 -12.01
CA MET A 47 -12.61 9.06 -10.79
C MET A 47 -11.14 8.75 -10.47
N PRO A 48 -10.24 9.75 -10.49
CA PRO A 48 -8.84 9.56 -10.12
C PRO A 48 -8.70 9.04 -8.68
N VAL A 49 -8.22 7.80 -8.57
CA VAL A 49 -8.09 7.08 -7.30
C VAL A 49 -6.72 6.44 -7.17
N ASN A 50 -6.14 6.50 -5.97
CA ASN A 50 -4.99 5.67 -5.61
C ASN A 50 -5.30 4.81 -4.39
N VAL A 51 -4.58 3.70 -4.30
CA VAL A 51 -4.62 2.77 -3.17
C VAL A 51 -3.21 2.67 -2.61
N PHE A 52 -3.05 2.91 -1.31
CA PHE A 52 -1.79 2.86 -0.61
C PHE A 52 -1.82 1.83 0.50
N SER A 53 -0.72 1.12 0.69
CA SER A 53 -0.43 0.38 1.90
C SER A 53 0.85 0.91 2.53
N ILE A 54 0.78 1.25 3.81
CA ILE A 54 1.96 1.63 4.60
C ILE A 54 2.55 0.44 5.36
N SER A 55 1.87 -0.71 5.31
CA SER A 55 2.24 -1.95 6.00
C SER A 55 2.39 -3.11 5.00
N GLY A 56 3.38 -3.01 4.11
CA GLY A 56 3.71 -4.07 3.15
C GLY A 56 2.60 -4.37 2.13
N THR A 57 2.73 -5.49 1.40
CA THR A 57 1.73 -5.92 0.42
C THR A 57 0.54 -6.59 1.12
N GLN A 58 -0.67 -6.12 0.82
CA GLN A 58 -1.88 -6.52 1.55
C GLN A 58 -2.99 -6.91 0.58
N ALA A 59 -3.70 -7.99 0.89
CA ALA A 59 -4.76 -8.50 0.01
C ALA A 59 -5.90 -7.49 -0.13
N VAL A 60 -6.14 -6.67 0.91
CA VAL A 60 -7.19 -5.64 0.92
C VAL A 60 -7.09 -4.66 -0.25
N ASN A 61 -5.87 -4.38 -0.70
CA ASN A 61 -5.58 -3.40 -1.74
C ASN A 61 -5.58 -3.99 -3.16
N VAL A 62 -5.70 -5.32 -3.30
CA VAL A 62 -5.65 -6.00 -4.59
C VAL A 62 -7.00 -5.84 -5.30
N GLY A 63 -6.99 -5.19 -6.47
CA GLY A 63 -8.14 -5.13 -7.37
C GLY A 63 -8.15 -6.23 -8.42
N GLU A 64 -9.10 -6.14 -9.34
CA GLU A 64 -9.18 -6.95 -10.55
C GLU A 64 -7.99 -6.65 -11.48
N PRO A 65 -7.57 -7.60 -12.32
CA PRO A 65 -6.55 -7.36 -13.35
C PRO A 65 -6.91 -6.16 -14.25
N GLY A 66 -5.98 -5.19 -14.37
CA GLY A 66 -6.21 -3.93 -15.09
C GLY A 66 -6.81 -2.80 -14.23
N GLY A 67 -7.11 -3.10 -12.97
CA GLY A 67 -7.58 -2.18 -11.94
C GLY A 67 -6.57 -1.13 -11.47
N ALA A 68 -6.86 -0.51 -10.33
CA ALA A 68 -5.91 0.41 -9.69
C ALA A 68 -4.77 -0.38 -9.02
N ALA A 69 -3.52 -0.14 -9.44
CA ALA A 69 -2.37 -0.79 -8.83
C ALA A 69 -2.05 -0.13 -7.47
N PRO A 70 -1.81 -0.92 -6.41
CA PRO A 70 -1.51 -0.36 -5.10
C PRO A 70 -0.07 0.14 -5.01
N PHE A 71 0.10 1.27 -4.34
CA PHE A 71 1.40 1.79 -3.92
C PHE A 71 1.76 1.22 -2.55
N ILE A 72 2.96 0.65 -2.43
CA ILE A 72 3.50 0.19 -1.16
C ILE A 72 4.55 1.19 -0.70
N VAL A 73 4.28 1.86 0.42
CA VAL A 73 5.11 2.96 0.92
C VAL A 73 5.59 2.60 2.33
N SER A 74 6.86 2.83 2.65
CA SER A 74 7.34 2.64 4.03
C SER A 74 6.80 3.75 4.93
N SER A 75 6.58 3.45 6.21
CA SER A 75 6.29 4.47 7.22
C SER A 75 7.41 5.50 7.39
N SER A 76 8.63 5.17 6.95
CA SER A 76 9.79 6.07 6.90
C SER A 76 9.90 6.88 5.60
N GLY A 77 8.94 6.76 4.68
CA GLY A 77 8.96 7.42 3.37
C GLY A 77 9.65 6.61 2.27
N LEU A 78 9.87 7.26 1.13
CA LEU A 78 10.46 6.63 -0.05
C LEU A 78 11.96 6.98 -0.16
N SER A 79 12.79 5.96 -0.34
CA SER A 79 14.18 6.14 -0.78
C SER A 79 14.23 6.44 -2.28
N ASP A 80 15.33 7.01 -2.76
CA ASP A 80 15.59 7.04 -4.20
C ASP A 80 15.55 5.64 -4.78
N PHE A 81 15.00 5.49 -6.00
CA PHE A 81 14.98 4.23 -6.72
C PHE A 81 16.38 3.59 -6.79
N ASN A 82 17.39 4.45 -6.98
CA ASN A 82 18.79 4.05 -7.04
C ASN A 82 19.63 4.91 -6.10
N LYS A 83 19.50 4.64 -4.80
CA LYS A 83 20.16 5.40 -3.72
C LYS A 83 21.70 5.40 -3.81
N SER A 84 22.32 4.41 -4.45
CA SER A 84 23.77 4.29 -4.55
C SER A 84 24.17 3.83 -5.96
N PRO A 85 24.06 4.72 -6.95
CA PRO A 85 24.25 4.34 -8.34
C PRO A 85 25.74 4.09 -8.64
N SER A 86 26.04 3.06 -9.42
CA SER A 86 27.43 2.77 -9.81
C SER A 86 28.02 3.81 -10.78
N ILE A 87 27.18 4.56 -11.48
CA ILE A 87 27.52 5.68 -12.38
C ILE A 87 26.48 6.80 -12.25
N SER A 88 26.82 8.04 -12.59
CA SER A 88 25.96 9.22 -12.39
C SER A 88 24.61 9.16 -13.09
N ASP A 89 24.52 8.49 -14.24
CA ASP A 89 23.33 8.41 -15.10
C ASP A 89 22.68 7.01 -15.08
N MET A 90 22.91 6.23 -14.03
CA MET A 90 22.47 4.84 -13.96
C MET A 90 20.96 4.66 -14.17
N ASN A 91 20.11 5.58 -13.70
CA ASN A 91 18.67 5.49 -13.94
C ASN A 91 18.32 5.61 -15.43
N THR A 92 19.03 6.48 -16.16
CA THR A 92 18.89 6.61 -17.63
C THR A 92 19.33 5.32 -18.32
N VAL A 93 20.44 4.72 -17.88
CA VAL A 93 20.94 3.44 -18.40
C VAL A 93 19.97 2.29 -18.13
N ILE A 94 19.43 2.19 -16.90
CA ILE A 94 18.41 1.18 -16.56
C ILE A 94 17.19 1.33 -17.47
N ARG A 95 16.69 2.56 -17.66
CA ARG A 95 15.56 2.83 -18.54
C ARG A 95 15.89 2.48 -20.00
N SER A 96 17.06 2.84 -20.51
CA SER A 96 17.42 2.56 -21.91
C SER A 96 17.59 1.06 -22.19
N LEU A 97 18.21 0.32 -21.26
CA LEU A 97 18.37 -1.13 -21.36
C LEU A 97 17.03 -1.85 -21.38
N ASN A 98 16.07 -1.38 -20.59
CA ASN A 98 14.75 -2.01 -20.50
C ASN A 98 13.78 -1.52 -21.58
N ASN A 99 13.91 -0.29 -22.07
CA ASN A 99 13.05 0.25 -23.14
C ASN A 99 13.45 -0.22 -24.56
N ALA A 100 14.60 -0.87 -24.72
CA ALA A 100 15.08 -1.36 -26.01
C ALA A 100 14.27 -2.57 -26.50
N THR A 101 13.09 -2.33 -27.05
CA THR A 101 12.27 -3.34 -27.74
C THR A 101 12.62 -3.39 -29.22
N ARG A 102 12.67 -4.60 -29.78
CA ARG A 102 12.88 -4.86 -31.21
C ARG A 102 11.59 -5.44 -31.79
N LYS A 103 11.45 -5.48 -33.12
CA LYS A 103 10.28 -6.10 -33.79
C LYS A 103 10.07 -7.58 -33.41
N ASP A 104 11.10 -8.25 -32.91
CA ASP A 104 11.12 -9.63 -32.43
C ASP A 104 11.00 -9.76 -30.89
N SER A 105 10.82 -8.64 -30.16
CA SER A 105 10.54 -8.69 -28.73
C SER A 105 9.21 -9.38 -28.47
N GLY A 106 9.21 -10.37 -27.57
CA GLY A 106 7.98 -11.04 -27.15
C GLY A 106 7.12 -10.14 -26.25
N PHE A 107 5.80 -10.38 -26.25
CA PHE A 107 4.83 -9.64 -25.44
C PHE A 107 5.21 -9.47 -23.96
N PHE A 108 5.80 -10.50 -23.35
CA PHE A 108 6.26 -10.44 -21.96
C PHE A 108 7.41 -9.46 -21.73
N ALA A 109 8.37 -9.41 -22.66
CA ALA A 109 9.50 -8.49 -22.57
C ALA A 109 9.04 -7.04 -22.71
N GLU A 110 8.14 -6.76 -23.67
CA GLU A 110 7.55 -5.44 -23.86
C GLU A 110 6.72 -5.01 -22.65
N THR A 111 5.90 -5.92 -22.10
CA THR A 111 5.10 -5.63 -20.90
C THR A 111 5.99 -5.34 -19.70
N PHE A 112 7.03 -6.14 -19.47
CA PHE A 112 7.99 -5.91 -18.38
C PHE A 112 8.69 -4.56 -18.52
N ALA A 113 9.20 -4.24 -19.71
CA ALA A 113 9.85 -2.98 -20.03
C ALA A 113 8.98 -1.77 -19.71
N ASN A 114 7.71 -1.82 -20.16
CA ASN A 114 6.73 -0.78 -19.93
C ASN A 114 6.42 -0.63 -18.43
N LYS A 115 6.15 -1.73 -17.73
CA LYS A 115 5.82 -1.70 -16.30
C LYS A 115 6.97 -1.28 -15.41
N LEU A 116 8.20 -1.66 -15.73
CA LEU A 116 9.38 -1.18 -15.02
C LEU A 116 9.55 0.33 -15.21
N SER A 117 9.44 0.83 -16.45
CA SER A 117 9.58 2.26 -16.73
C SER A 117 8.49 3.10 -16.05
N GLU A 118 7.24 2.64 -16.09
CA GLU A 118 6.11 3.23 -15.37
C GLU A 118 6.36 3.25 -13.85
N ALA A 119 6.84 2.15 -13.28
CA ALA A 119 7.10 2.04 -11.85
C ALA A 119 8.20 3.01 -11.38
N ILE A 120 9.33 3.10 -12.11
CA ILE A 120 10.42 4.03 -11.75
C ILE A 120 9.91 5.48 -11.82
N THR A 121 9.19 5.85 -12.89
CA THR A 121 8.65 7.21 -13.04
C THR A 121 7.66 7.55 -11.92
N SER A 122 6.72 6.64 -11.63
CA SER A 122 5.71 6.85 -10.59
C SER A 122 6.36 6.95 -9.21
N HIS A 123 7.39 6.15 -8.94
CA HIS A 123 8.17 6.19 -7.70
C HIS A 123 8.91 7.52 -7.52
N GLU A 124 9.63 7.97 -8.54
CA GLU A 124 10.36 9.25 -8.52
C GLU A 124 9.40 10.45 -8.35
N GLN A 125 8.24 10.43 -9.02
CA GLN A 125 7.21 11.45 -8.87
C GLN A 125 6.63 11.49 -7.46
N LEU A 126 6.14 10.35 -6.96
CA LEU A 126 5.54 10.27 -5.61
C LEU A 126 6.55 10.67 -4.53
N LYS A 127 7.82 10.27 -4.68
CA LYS A 127 8.89 10.67 -3.77
C LYS A 127 9.06 12.20 -3.76
N ALA A 128 9.16 12.82 -4.93
CA ALA A 128 9.36 14.27 -5.03
C ALA A 128 8.19 15.03 -4.38
N GLU A 129 6.97 14.57 -4.55
CA GLU A 129 5.78 15.17 -3.91
C GLU A 129 5.80 14.99 -2.38
N LEU A 130 6.17 13.80 -1.90
CA LEU A 130 6.28 13.54 -0.47
C LEU A 130 7.38 14.37 0.20
N ASP A 131 8.54 14.49 -0.44
CA ASP A 131 9.67 15.28 0.08
C ASP A 131 9.37 16.79 0.08
N ALA A 132 8.43 17.26 -0.76
CA ALA A 132 8.00 18.65 -0.81
C ALA A 132 7.00 19.04 0.30
N VAL A 133 6.56 18.09 1.11
CA VAL A 133 5.52 18.27 2.11
C VAL A 133 6.03 17.92 3.50
N ASP A 134 5.71 18.78 4.47
CA ASP A 134 5.97 18.52 5.89
C ASP A 134 4.67 18.34 6.69
N VAL A 135 4.73 17.54 7.75
CA VAL A 135 3.66 17.36 8.74
C VAL A 135 4.16 17.91 10.07
N SER A 136 3.65 19.09 10.42
CA SER A 136 4.02 19.84 11.63
C SER A 136 3.55 19.19 12.92
N THR A 137 2.49 18.39 12.87
CA THR A 137 1.96 17.68 14.03
C THR A 137 2.98 16.66 14.52
N VAL A 138 3.26 16.68 15.83
CA VAL A 138 4.20 15.74 16.45
C VAL A 138 3.49 14.41 16.68
N PHE A 139 3.99 13.36 16.04
CA PHE A 139 3.52 12.00 16.26
C PHE A 139 4.37 11.33 17.35
N PRO A 140 3.76 10.48 18.21
CA PRO A 140 4.52 9.71 19.18
C PRO A 140 5.43 8.69 18.50
N ASP A 141 6.47 8.23 19.21
CA ASP A 141 7.39 7.21 18.72
C ASP A 141 6.76 5.81 18.79
N SER A 142 6.02 5.45 17.75
CA SER A 142 5.42 4.12 17.61
C SER A 142 5.22 3.72 16.14
N GLY A 143 5.12 2.42 15.89
CA GLY A 143 4.98 1.89 14.54
C GLY A 143 3.68 2.33 13.85
N ILE A 144 2.57 2.36 14.58
CA ILE A 144 1.29 2.84 14.04
C ILE A 144 1.28 4.36 13.86
N ALA A 145 1.93 5.12 14.75
CA ALA A 145 2.05 6.57 14.62
C ALA A 145 2.89 6.97 13.40
N ALA A 146 4.01 6.27 13.15
CA ALA A 146 4.81 6.48 11.95
C ALA A 146 4.01 6.19 10.66
N GLN A 147 3.20 5.12 10.65
CA GLN A 147 2.30 4.81 9.53
C GLN A 147 1.26 5.92 9.30
N LEU A 148 0.60 6.39 10.37
CA LEU A 148 -0.40 7.46 10.29
C LEU A 148 0.22 8.82 9.89
N LYS A 149 1.45 9.11 10.33
CA LYS A 149 2.20 10.29 9.87
C LYS A 149 2.44 10.25 8.36
N MET A 150 2.83 9.09 7.82
CA MET A 150 2.99 8.91 6.37
C MET A 150 1.67 9.09 5.62
N VAL A 151 0.54 8.59 6.17
CA VAL A 151 -0.79 8.86 5.62
C VAL A 151 -1.08 10.36 5.59
N ALA A 152 -0.79 11.09 6.66
CA ALA A 152 -0.99 12.55 6.72
C ALA A 152 -0.12 13.28 5.68
N GLN A 153 1.12 12.84 5.44
CA GLN A 153 1.98 13.36 4.38
C GLN A 153 1.38 13.10 2.99
N LEU A 154 0.93 11.86 2.71
CA LEU A 154 0.28 11.52 1.44
C LEU A 154 -1.00 12.31 1.19
N MET A 155 -1.80 12.56 2.23
CA MET A 155 -3.02 13.37 2.11
C MET A 155 -2.72 14.80 1.68
N LYS A 156 -1.59 15.37 2.12
CA LYS A 156 -1.16 16.72 1.71
C LYS A 156 -0.66 16.80 0.26
N THR A 157 -0.22 15.68 -0.34
CA THR A 157 0.17 15.63 -1.76
C THR A 157 -1.00 15.37 -2.71
N ARG A 158 -2.24 15.27 -2.19
CA ARG A 158 -3.43 14.92 -2.98
C ARG A 158 -3.63 15.81 -4.20
N GLU A 159 -3.43 17.12 -4.05
CA GLU A 159 -3.63 18.10 -5.12
C GLU A 159 -2.59 17.97 -6.23
N SER A 160 -1.31 17.80 -5.88
CA SER A 160 -0.25 17.60 -6.88
C SER A 160 -0.43 16.30 -7.67
N ARG A 161 -0.92 15.25 -6.98
CA ARG A 161 -1.25 13.94 -7.58
C ARG A 161 -2.52 13.96 -8.42
N GLY A 162 -3.31 15.04 -8.39
CA GLY A 162 -4.55 15.16 -9.14
C GLY A 162 -5.62 14.12 -8.78
N VAL A 163 -5.58 13.57 -7.56
CA VAL A 163 -6.50 12.52 -7.13
C VAL A 163 -7.70 13.05 -6.36
N VAL A 164 -8.87 12.45 -6.60
CA VAL A 164 -10.09 12.81 -5.87
C VAL A 164 -10.30 11.93 -4.65
N ARG A 165 -9.80 10.68 -4.69
CA ARG A 165 -9.91 9.74 -3.58
C ARG A 165 -8.62 8.96 -3.40
N ASP A 166 -8.10 8.95 -2.19
CA ASP A 166 -7.10 7.98 -1.77
C ASP A 166 -7.72 6.99 -0.79
N MET A 167 -7.20 5.76 -0.86
CA MET A 167 -7.45 4.71 0.12
C MET A 167 -6.13 4.35 0.76
N PHE A 168 -6.10 4.25 2.09
CA PHE A 168 -4.89 3.95 2.85
C PHE A 168 -5.12 2.72 3.72
N TYR A 169 -4.14 1.83 3.75
CA TYR A 169 -4.05 0.74 4.70
C TYR A 169 -2.87 0.95 5.66
N VAL A 170 -3.18 0.87 6.95
CA VAL A 170 -2.22 0.85 8.05
C VAL A 170 -2.59 -0.30 8.98
N GLU A 171 -1.63 -0.80 9.74
CA GLU A 171 -1.85 -1.96 10.60
C GLU A 171 -1.12 -1.83 11.94
N GLN A 172 -1.81 -2.21 13.00
CA GLN A 172 -1.21 -2.50 14.30
C GLN A 172 -1.55 -3.94 14.69
N GLY A 173 -0.53 -4.80 14.75
CA GLY A 173 -0.68 -6.19 15.18
C GLY A 173 -0.47 -6.38 16.68
N GLY A 174 -0.53 -7.64 17.12
CA GLY A 174 -0.16 -8.05 18.49
C GLY A 174 -1.32 -8.08 19.49
N TYR A 175 -2.56 -8.14 19.01
CA TYR A 175 -3.74 -8.27 19.87
C TYR A 175 -4.00 -9.70 20.38
N ASP A 176 -3.47 -10.73 19.71
CA ASP A 176 -3.44 -12.09 20.25
C ASP A 176 -2.20 -12.29 21.12
N THR A 177 -2.35 -11.97 22.40
CA THR A 177 -1.22 -11.78 23.32
C THR A 177 -0.62 -13.07 23.89
N HIS A 178 -1.29 -14.23 23.79
CA HIS A 178 -0.94 -15.55 24.37
C HIS A 178 -0.58 -15.60 25.89
N SER A 179 -0.34 -14.45 26.52
CA SER A 179 0.07 -14.23 27.91
C SER A 179 0.01 -12.72 28.21
N ASN A 180 0.01 -12.34 29.50
CA ASN A 180 0.05 -10.93 29.93
C ASN A 180 -0.98 -10.03 29.25
N MET A 181 -2.15 -10.59 28.92
CA MET A 181 -3.17 -9.96 28.06
C MET A 181 -3.56 -8.57 28.54
N GLN A 182 -3.80 -8.38 29.84
CA GLN A 182 -4.16 -7.08 30.40
C GLN A 182 -3.09 -6.02 30.14
N ILE A 183 -1.81 -6.33 30.43
CA ILE A 183 -0.70 -5.38 30.27
C ILE A 183 -0.49 -5.08 28.78
N ASN A 184 -0.49 -6.11 27.95
CA ASN A 184 -0.28 -5.98 26.51
C ASN A 184 -1.39 -5.16 25.83
N LEU A 185 -2.66 -5.39 26.20
CA LEU A 185 -3.78 -4.62 25.68
C LEU A 185 -3.72 -3.15 26.12
N VAL A 186 -3.39 -2.87 27.38
CA VAL A 186 -3.19 -1.49 27.87
C VAL A 186 -2.11 -0.79 27.05
N ASN A 187 -0.97 -1.43 26.82
CA ASN A 187 0.09 -0.86 26.00
C ASN A 187 -0.36 -0.60 24.55
N LYS A 188 -1.04 -1.57 23.92
CA LYS A 188 -1.49 -1.46 22.52
C LYS A 188 -2.53 -0.36 22.34
N PHE A 189 -3.51 -0.28 23.23
CA PHE A 189 -4.52 0.78 23.17
C PHE A 189 -3.94 2.16 23.50
N THR A 190 -2.98 2.26 24.43
CA THR A 190 -2.29 3.52 24.71
C THR A 190 -1.51 4.01 23.48
N GLU A 191 -0.77 3.10 22.83
CA GLU A 191 -0.02 3.38 21.60
C GLU A 191 -0.95 3.83 20.46
N LEU A 192 -2.07 3.12 20.25
CA LEU A 192 -3.05 3.45 19.22
C LEU A 192 -3.74 4.78 19.50
N ASN A 193 -4.14 5.03 20.75
CA ASN A 193 -4.85 6.25 21.14
C ASN A 193 -3.97 7.48 20.91
N ALA A 194 -2.72 7.46 21.37
CA ALA A 194 -1.80 8.57 21.15
C ALA A 194 -1.51 8.81 19.65
N ALA A 195 -1.43 7.74 18.85
CA ALA A 195 -1.25 7.85 17.41
C ALA A 195 -2.46 8.46 16.70
N LEU A 196 -3.68 8.08 17.12
CA LEU A 196 -4.93 8.64 16.59
C LEU A 196 -5.12 10.10 17.01
N GLU A 197 -4.82 10.45 18.27
CA GLU A 197 -4.84 11.83 18.75
C GLU A 197 -3.93 12.73 17.90
N ALA A 198 -2.71 12.28 17.60
CA ALA A 198 -1.81 13.01 16.69
C ALA A 198 -2.32 13.06 15.25
N PHE A 199 -3.04 12.04 14.77
CA PHE A 199 -3.52 11.97 13.39
C PHE A 199 -4.69 12.92 13.10
N VAL A 200 -5.53 13.19 14.10
CA VAL A 200 -6.73 14.04 13.95
C VAL A 200 -6.54 15.47 14.47
N ALA A 201 -5.34 15.81 14.96
CA ALA A 201 -5.01 17.11 15.52
C ALA A 201 -4.84 18.23 14.47
#